data_AF-A0A536P807-F1
#
_entry.id   AF-A0A536P807-F1
#
_cell.length_a   1.000
_cell.length_b   1.000
_cell.length_c   1.000
_cell.angle_alpha   90.00
_cell.angle_beta   90.00
_cell.angle_gamma   90.00
#
_symmetry.space_group_name_H-M   'P 1'
#
loop_
_entity.id
_entity.type
_entity.pdbx_description
1 polymer ?
#
loop_
_entity_poly.entity_id
_entity_poly.type
_entity_poly.pdbx_seq_one_letter_code
_entity_poly.pdbx_strand_id
1 'polypeptide(L)' 'MAKPLTTEQVGTLAQAAGLRVSTDDLPEVTVRVNAFLVGLAPLDELPLDSVQPIPALPLPDEA' A
#
# COMPACT_ATOMS: atom_id res chain seq x y z
N MET A 1 -2.02 -14.27 3.78
CA MET A 1 -0.96 -13.78 2.86
C MET A 1 -1.57 -13.20 1.61
N ALA A 2 -1.43 -11.89 1.44
CA ALA A 2 -1.89 -11.18 0.25
C ALA A 2 -1.17 -11.70 -1.01
N LYS A 3 -1.91 -11.81 -2.12
CA LYS A 3 -1.34 -12.12 -3.42
C LYS A 3 -0.36 -11.00 -3.83
N PRO A 4 0.87 -11.31 -4.29
CA PRO A 4 1.78 -10.31 -4.79
C PRO A 4 1.17 -9.49 -5.94
N LEU A 5 1.42 -8.18 -5.92
CA LEU A 5 1.01 -7.25 -6.95
C LEU A 5 1.87 -7.41 -8.20
N THR A 6 1.25 -7.29 -9.37
CA THR A 6 1.94 -7.19 -10.65
C THR A 6 2.52 -5.79 -10.86
N THR A 7 3.49 -5.68 -11.76
CA THR A 7 4.09 -4.39 -12.17
C THR A 7 3.04 -3.40 -12.69
N GLU A 8 2.04 -3.89 -13.43
CA GLU A 8 0.91 -3.09 -13.93
C GLU A 8 0.04 -2.55 -12.78
N GLN A 9 -0.25 -3.39 -11.77
CA GLN A 9 -1.01 -2.98 -10.60
C GLN A 9 -0.26 -1.92 -9.78
N VAL A 10 1.06 -2.08 -9.59
CA VAL A 10 1.90 -1.09 -8.92
C VAL A 10 1.97 0.21 -9.72
N GLY A 11 2.07 0.15 -11.05
CA GLY A 11 2.01 1.32 -11.92
C GLY A 11 0.68 2.06 -11.85
N THR A 12 -0.43 1.33 -11.69
CA THR A 12 -1.77 1.91 -11.50
C THR A 12 -1.88 2.60 -10.14
N LEU A 13 -1.36 1.99 -9.07
CA LEU A 13 -1.33 2.59 -7.74
C LEU A 13 -0.49 3.87 -7.68
N ALA A 14 0.68 3.86 -8.33
CA ALA A 14 1.53 5.04 -8.43
C ALA A 14 0.79 6.21 -9.12
N GLN A 15 0.09 5.93 -10.22
CA GLN A 15 -0.72 6.94 -10.91
C GLN A 15 -1.87 7.47 -10.03
N ALA A 16 -2.58 6.58 -9.33
CA ALA A 16 -3.66 6.97 -8.42
C ALA A 16 -3.16 7.86 -7.26
N ALA A 17 -1.92 7.66 -6.81
CA ALA A 17 -1.25 8.47 -5.80
C ALA A 17 -0.61 9.76 -6.36
N GLY A 18 -0.72 10.03 -7.67
CA GLY A 18 -0.08 11.18 -8.32
C GLY A 18 1.45 11.10 -8.39
N LEU A 19 2.02 9.91 -8.19
CA LEU A 19 3.47 9.67 -8.22
C LEU A 19 3.93 9.34 -9.64
N ARG A 20 5.06 9.92 -10.03
CA ARG A 20 5.76 9.55 -11.26
C ARG A 20 6.82 8.51 -10.93
N VAL A 21 6.64 7.30 -11.43
CA VAL A 21 7.63 6.22 -11.38
C VAL A 21 8.09 5.95 -12.81
N SER A 22 9.39 5.94 -13.05
CA SER A 22 9.92 5.63 -14.38
C SER A 22 9.62 4.17 -14.74
N THR A 23 9.51 3.87 -16.02
CA THR A 23 9.31 2.48 -16.49
C THR A 23 10.47 1.57 -16.11
N ASP A 24 11.67 2.13 -16.01
CA ASP A 24 12.90 1.41 -15.69
C ASP A 24 12.96 1.06 -14.19
N ASP A 25 12.41 1.92 -13.34
CA ASP A 25 12.35 1.71 -11.88
C ASP A 25 11.14 0.87 -11.46
N LEU A 26 10.09 0.81 -12.28
CA LEU A 26 8.82 0.16 -11.92
C LEU A 26 8.97 -1.32 -11.49
N PRO A 27 9.84 -2.15 -12.10
CA PRO A 27 10.10 -3.51 -11.63
C PRO A 27 10.67 -3.55 -10.20
N GLU A 28 11.65 -2.69 -9.89
CA GLU A 28 12.28 -2.63 -8.57
C GLU A 28 11.29 -2.09 -7.51
N VAL A 29 10.52 -1.06 -7.85
CA VAL A 29 9.44 -0.56 -6.99
C VAL A 29 8.42 -1.67 -6.70
N THR A 30 8.09 -2.49 -7.70
CA THR A 30 7.18 -3.63 -7.52
C THR A 30 7.74 -4.66 -6.54
N VAL A 31 9.03 -4.99 -6.62
CA VAL A 31 9.69 -5.89 -5.65
C VAL A 31 9.60 -5.31 -4.25
N ARG A 32 9.92 -4.02 -4.07
CA ARG A 32 9.91 -3.35 -2.76
C ARG A 32 8.51 -3.26 -2.16
N VAL A 33 7.51 -2.92 -2.95
CA VAL A 33 6.11 -2.87 -2.50
C VAL A 33 5.65 -4.25 -2.06
N ASN A 34 5.96 -5.30 -2.82
CA ASN A 34 5.60 -6.66 -2.42
C ASN A 34 6.33 -7.11 -1.15
N ALA A 35 7.61 -6.78 -0.98
CA ALA A 35 8.34 -7.06 0.25
C ALA A 35 7.72 -6.33 1.46
N PHE A 36 7.29 -5.08 1.27
CA PHE A 36 6.56 -4.32 2.29
C PHE A 36 5.24 -5.01 2.66
N LEU A 37 4.44 -5.45 1.68
CA LEU A 37 3.20 -6.20 1.94
C LEU A 37 3.43 -7.51 2.70
N VAL A 38 4.51 -8.23 2.40
CA VAL A 38 4.91 -9.42 3.18
C VAL A 38 5.22 -9.04 4.64
N GLY A 39 5.90 -7.91 4.86
CA GLY A 39 6.17 -7.39 6.20
C GLY A 39 4.91 -7.03 7.00
N LEU A 40 3.79 -6.74 6.33
CA LEU A 40 2.50 -6.45 6.96
C LEU A 40 1.68 -7.71 7.29
N ALA A 41 2.12 -8.91 6.91
CA ALA A 41 1.39 -10.16 7.15
C ALA A 41 0.91 -10.38 8.60
N PRO A 42 1.66 -9.99 9.66
CA PRO A 42 1.18 -10.14 11.04
C PRO A 42 -0.10 -9.36 11.36
N LEU A 43 -0.45 -8.34 10.58
CA LEU A 43 -1.70 -7.58 10.77
C LEU A 43 -2.94 -8.42 10.44
N ASP A 44 -2.81 -9.46 9.61
CA ASP A 44 -3.91 -10.39 9.28
C ASP A 44 -4.36 -11.20 10.52
N GLU A 45 -3.54 -11.29 11.57
CA GLU A 45 -3.80 -12.09 12.77
C GLU A 45 -4.55 -11.30 13.86
N LEU A 46 -4.74 -10.00 13.67
CA LEU A 46 -5.40 -9.15 14.67
C LEU A 46 -6.92 -9.41 14.72
N PRO A 47 -7.55 -9.49 15.91
CA PRO A 47 -8.97 -9.77 16.05
C PRO A 47 -9.84 -8.55 15.77
N LEU A 48 -9.95 -8.17 14.48
CA LEU A 48 -10.60 -6.94 14.04
C LEU A 48 -12.14 -6.96 14.16
N ASP A 49 -12.77 -8.12 14.26
CA ASP A 49 -14.24 -8.28 14.27
C ASP A 49 -14.95 -7.52 15.40
N SER A 50 -14.24 -7.22 16.48
CA SER A 50 -14.78 -6.50 17.65
C SER A 50 -14.28 -5.06 17.77
N VAL A 51 -13.44 -4.60 16.84
CA VAL A 51 -12.76 -3.30 16.90
C VAL A 51 -13.45 -2.31 15.97
N GLN A 52 -13.90 -1.18 16.53
CA GLN A 52 -14.40 -0.06 15.73
C GLN A 52 -13.21 0.69 15.10
N PRO A 53 -13.21 0.93 13.77
CA PRO A 53 -12.21 1.76 13.13
C PRO A 53 -12.25 3.18 13.69
N ILE A 54 -11.08 3.74 14.01
CA ILE A 54 -10.98 5.14 14.37
C ILE A 54 -11.02 5.96 13.06
N PRO A 55 -11.90 6.96 12.93
CA PRO A 55 -11.90 7.84 11.76
C PRO A 55 -10.53 8.48 11.58
N ALA A 56 -10.07 8.58 10.33
CA ALA A 56 -8.85 9.31 10.02
C ALA A 56 -8.96 10.74 10.59
N LEU A 57 -7.97 11.14 11.40
CA LEU A 57 -7.86 12.53 11.84
C LEU A 57 -7.64 13.41 10.60
N PRO A 58 -8.30 14.58 10.51
CA PRO A 58 -8.03 15.52 9.44
C PRO A 58 -6.53 15.85 9.42
N LEU A 59 -5.94 15.86 8.23
CA LEU A 59 -4.54 16.22 8.06
C LEU A 59 -4.35 17.69 8.51
N PRO A 60 -3.22 18.06 9.13
CA PRO A 60 -3.01 19.39 9.72
C PRO A 60 -3.10 20.62 8.77
N ASP A 61 -3.39 20.46 7.48
CA ASP A 61 -3.32 21.55 6.48
C ASP A 61 -4.68 21.97 5.88
N GLU A 62 -5.80 21.59 6.48
CA GLU A 62 -7.15 22.09 6.10
C GLU A 62 -7.78 23.04 7.15
N ALA A 63 -6.99 24.00 7.66
CA ALA A 63 -7.47 25.07 8.55
C ALA A 63 -7.14 26.48 8.02
#